data_AF-A0A7V0PS02-F1
#
_entry.id   AF-A0A7V0PS02-F1
#
_cell.length_a   1.000
_cell.length_b   1.000
_cell.length_c   1.000
_cell.angle_alpha   90.00
_cell.angle_beta   90.00
_cell.angle_gamma   90.00
#
_symmetry.space_group_name_H-M   'P 1'
#
loop_
_entity.id
_entity.type
_entity.pdbx_description
1 polymer ?
#
loop_
_entity_poly.entity_id
_entity_poly.type
_entity_poly.pdbx_seq_one_letter_code
_entity_poly.pdbx_strand_id
1 'polypeptide(L)' 'MKVSVVGAGHVGATVAQNVAQLEIANEVVLADIV' A
#
# COMPACT_ATOMS: atom_id res chain seq x y z
N MET A 1 4.04 -5.57 -11.52
CA MET A 1 3.76 -4.12 -11.39
C MET A 1 4.10 -3.70 -9.96
N LYS A 2 4.62 -2.48 -9.74
CA LYS A 2 4.96 -1.95 -8.41
C LYS A 2 4.03 -0.78 -8.07
N VAL A 3 3.48 -0.78 -6.87
CA VAL A 3 2.56 0.27 -6.38
C VAL A 3 3.12 0.87 -5.10
N SER A 4 3.02 2.19 -4.97
CA SER A 4 3.36 2.90 -3.74
C SER A 4 2.13 3.62 -3.20
N VAL A 5 1.86 3.44 -1.91
CA VAL A 5 0.82 4.15 -1.17
C VAL A 5 1.53 5.13 -0.23
N VAL A 6 1.22 6.42 -0.37
CA VAL A 6 1.80 7.49 0.44
C VAL A 6 0.81 7.86 1.55
N GLY A 7 1.27 7.77 2.80
CA GLY A 7 0.50 7.88 4.04
C GLY A 7 0.16 6.50 4.62
N ALA A 8 0.67 6.18 5.81
CA ALA A 8 0.46 4.92 6.53
C ALA A 8 -0.63 5.00 7.63
N GLY A 9 -1.44 6.06 7.62
CA GLY A 9 -2.67 6.12 8.42
C GLY A 9 -3.70 5.05 8.03
N HIS A 10 -4.81 4.97 8.76
CA HIS A 10 -5.83 3.92 8.60
C HIS A 10 -6.25 3.66 7.14
N VAL A 11 -6.44 4.72 6.35
CA VAL A 11 -6.83 4.60 4.95
C VAL A 11 -5.70 4.01 4.11
N GLY A 12 -4.50 4.57 4.18
CA GLY A 12 -3.39 4.11 3.35
C GLY A 12 -2.92 2.70 3.71
N ALA A 13 -2.94 2.34 5.00
CA ALA A 13 -2.67 0.97 5.42
C ALA A 13 -3.71 -0.03 4.86
N THR A 14 -5.00 0.32 4.91
CA THR A 14 -6.07 -0.53 4.36
C THR A 14 -5.96 -0.64 2.83
N VAL A 15 -5.63 0.45 2.14
CA VAL A 15 -5.40 0.42 0.68
C VAL A 15 -4.22 -0.47 0.33
N ALA A 16 -3.07 -0.31 1.00
CA ALA A 16 -1.89 -1.15 0.76
C ALA A 16 -2.19 -2.64 1.01
N GLN A 17 -2.93 -2.95 2.07
CA GLN A 17 -3.35 -4.31 2.37
C GLN A 17 -4.26 -4.89 1.28
N ASN A 18 -5.26 -4.14 0.83
CA ASN A 18 -6.16 -4.61 -0.23
C ASN A 18 -5.43 -4.81 -1.57
N VAL A 19 -4.50 -3.91 -1.92
CA VAL A 19 -3.67 -4.06 -3.14
C VAL A 19 -2.82 -5.32 -3.07
N ALA A 20 -2.27 -5.65 -1.89
CA ALA A 20 -1.51 -6.88 -1.68
C ALA A 20 -2.40 -8.13 -1.73
N GLN A 21 -3.55 -8.14 -1.04
CA GLN A 21 -4.43 -9.31 -0.96
C GLN A 21 -5.13 -9.65 -2.28
N LEU A 22 -5.42 -8.66 -3.10
CA LEU A 22 -6.02 -8.85 -4.42
C LEU A 22 -4.98 -9.15 -5.51
N GLU A 23 -3.70 -9.30 -5.15
CA GLU A 23 -2.59 -9.58 -6.06
C GLU A 23 -2.49 -8.58 -7.24
N ILE A 24 -2.90 -7.32 -7.01
CA ILE A 24 -2.89 -6.26 -8.03
C ILE A 24 -1.45 -5.85 -8.40
N ALA A 25 -0.51 -5.99 -7.44
CA ALA A 25 0.89 -5.65 -7.61
C ALA A 25 1.80 -6.74 -7.03
N ASN A 26 2.98 -6.90 -7.63
CA ASN A 26 4.02 -7.82 -7.15
C ASN A 26 4.77 -7.24 -5.94
N GLU A 27 4.70 -5.93 -5.75
CA GLU A 27 5.34 -5.20 -4.67
C GLU A 27 4.49 -3.99 -4.32
N VAL A 28 4.20 -3.83 -3.03
CA VAL A 28 3.49 -2.67 -2.46
C VAL A 28 4.42 -1.99 -1.48
N VAL A 29 4.70 -0.71 -1.70
CA VAL A 29 5.48 0.12 -0.77
C VAL A 29 4.53 1.06 -0.04
N LEU A 30 4.46 0.94 1.28
CA LEU A 30 3.75 1.89 2.14
C LEU A 30 4.78 2.87 2.71
N ALA A 31 4.65 4.15 2.35
CA ALA A 31 5.57 5.19 2.78
C ALA A 31 4.86 6.22 3.65
N ASP A 32 5.47 6.61 4.77
CA ASP A 32 5.02 7.69 5.65
C ASP A 32 6.23 8.52 6.11
N ILE A 33 5.97 9.72 6.60
CA ILE A 33 6.97 10.70 7.05
C ILE A 33 7.20 10.68 8.56
N VAL A 34 6.55 9.75 9.27
CA VAL A 34 6.61 9.61 10.74
C VAL A 34 7.36 8.33 11.10
#